data_AF-A0A9W9DQ34-F1
#
_entry.id   AF-A0A9W9DQ34-F1
#
_cell.length_a   1.000
_cell.length_b   1.000
_cell.length_c   1.000
_cell.angle_alpha   90.00
_cell.angle_beta   90.00
_cell.angle_gamma   90.00
#
_symmetry.space_group_name_H-M   'P 1'
#
loop_
_entity.id
_entity.type
_entity.pdbx_description
1 polymer ?
#
loop_
_entity_poly.entity_id
_entity_poly.type
_entity_poly.pdbx_seq_one_letter_code
_entity_poly.pdbx_strand_id
1 'polypeptide(L)'
;MQLSQVDYRKLNIAALVLMLNTACAVGQDFSTNCFATGIEGGCGSFIDTFCETGSAISVVAPQDTASHCFNAPGLGFHCDFTSFNIVGSTSVNSDTANCEIVLGAIAEDCPMGGRGSFVGGAFQFSLDPNEGACASDPGSNQD
;
A
#
# COMPACT_ATOMS: atom_id res chain seq x y z
N MET A 1 -45.57 21.32 -60.16
CA MET A 1 -46.38 20.09 -60.11
C MET A 1 -45.80 19.21 -59.00
N GLN A 2 -46.69 18.68 -58.16
CA GLN A 2 -46.54 17.89 -56.92
C GLN A 2 -45.21 17.13 -56.68
N LEU A 3 -44.56 17.31 -55.52
CA LEU A 3 -44.73 16.59 -54.23
C LEU A 3 -44.34 15.11 -54.28
N SER A 4 -43.23 14.75 -53.64
CA SER A 4 -43.12 13.51 -52.85
C SER A 4 -41.94 13.60 -51.88
N GLN A 5 -42.24 13.89 -50.61
CA GLN A 5 -41.37 13.49 -49.50
C GLN A 5 -41.35 11.96 -49.48
N VAL A 6 -40.15 11.37 -49.42
CA VAL A 6 -40.00 9.95 -49.13
C VAL A 6 -39.64 9.81 -47.65
N ASP A 7 -40.50 9.12 -46.93
CA ASP A 7 -40.44 8.74 -45.52
C ASP A 7 -39.08 8.17 -45.08
N TYR A 8 -38.36 8.88 -44.21
CA TYR A 8 -37.16 8.42 -43.51
C TYR A 8 -37.48 7.59 -42.25
N ARG A 9 -38.48 6.71 -42.33
CA ARG A 9 -38.78 5.75 -41.27
C ARG A 9 -38.50 4.34 -41.75
N LYS A 10 -37.24 3.93 -41.67
CA LYS A 10 -36.82 2.52 -41.48
C LYS A 10 -35.32 2.44 -41.14
N LEU A 11 -35.11 1.94 -39.93
CA LEU A 11 -33.86 1.67 -39.21
C LEU A 11 -32.72 1.10 -40.06
N ASN A 12 -31.49 1.52 -39.76
CA ASN A 12 -30.36 0.60 -39.57
C ASN A 12 -29.39 1.24 -38.56
N ILE A 13 -29.60 0.90 -37.29
CA ILE A 13 -28.76 1.28 -36.15
C ILE A 13 -27.53 0.38 -36.19
N ALA A 14 -26.39 0.90 -36.62
CA ALA A 14 -25.10 0.25 -36.42
C ALA A 14 -24.61 0.60 -35.00
N ALA A 15 -25.03 -0.20 -34.01
CA ALA A 15 -24.54 -0.09 -32.64
C ALA A 15 -23.15 -0.76 -32.57
N LEU A 16 -22.10 0.06 -32.49
CA LEU A 16 -20.75 -0.39 -32.20
C LEU A 16 -20.63 -0.63 -30.68
N VAL A 17 -20.81 -1.88 -30.24
CA VAL A 17 -20.63 -2.26 -28.83
C VAL A 17 -19.14 -2.51 -28.59
N LEU A 18 -18.47 -1.53 -27.97
CA LEU A 18 -17.11 -1.69 -27.46
C LEU A 18 -17.17 -2.49 -26.15
N MET A 19 -16.88 -3.79 -26.20
CA MET A 19 -16.78 -4.61 -25.00
C MET A 19 -15.47 -4.27 -24.27
N LEU A 20 -15.55 -3.41 -23.24
CA LEU A 20 -14.49 -3.29 -22.25
C LEU A 20 -14.40 -4.62 -21.51
N ASN A 21 -13.35 -5.39 -21.79
CA ASN A 21 -12.97 -6.51 -20.95
C ASN A 21 -12.25 -5.93 -19.73
N THR A 22 -13.01 -5.54 -18.71
CA THR A 22 -12.46 -5.40 -17.36
C THR A 22 -12.10 -6.81 -16.90
N ALA A 23 -10.83 -7.19 -17.07
CA ALA A 23 -10.30 -8.33 -16.34
C ALA A 23 -10.46 -8.01 -14.85
N CYS A 24 -11.28 -8.80 -14.14
CA CYS A 24 -11.22 -8.81 -12.69
C CYS A 24 -9.79 -9.25 -12.33
N ALA A 25 -8.94 -8.29 -11.94
CA ALA A 25 -7.76 -8.63 -11.18
C ALA A 25 -8.25 -9.47 -10.00
N VAL A 26 -7.71 -10.68 -9.84
CA VAL A 26 -7.94 -11.48 -8.64
C VAL A 26 -7.20 -10.74 -7.53
N GLY A 27 -7.83 -9.73 -6.95
CA GLY A 27 -7.30 -9.00 -5.82
C GLY A 27 -7.21 -9.98 -4.67
N GLN A 28 -6.01 -10.22 -4.16
CA GLN A 28 -5.89 -10.88 -2.87
C GLN A 28 -6.53 -9.95 -1.84
N ASP A 29 -7.43 -10.48 -1.01
CA ASP A 29 -8.06 -9.69 0.04
C ASP A 29 -6.99 -9.30 1.07
N PHE A 30 -6.94 -8.02 1.40
CA PHE A 30 -6.14 -7.49 2.51
C PHE A 30 -7.02 -6.66 3.44
N SER A 31 -6.56 -6.52 4.68
CA SER A 31 -7.24 -5.70 5.68
C SER A 31 -6.25 -4.78 6.36
N THR A 32 -6.67 -3.53 6.58
CA THR A 32 -5.96 -2.53 7.37
C THR A 32 -6.75 -2.21 8.63
N ASN A 33 -6.05 -1.75 9.66
CA ASN A 33 -6.62 -1.28 10.91
C ASN A 33 -5.79 -0.09 11.39
N CYS A 34 -6.43 1.09 11.42
CA CYS A 34 -5.78 2.33 11.85
C CYS A 34 -5.56 2.34 13.37
N PHE A 35 -4.48 2.97 13.81
CA PHE A 35 -4.30 3.25 15.22
C PHE A 35 -5.30 4.31 15.69
N ALA A 36 -5.82 4.13 16.91
CA ALA A 36 -6.83 5.04 17.47
C ALA A 36 -6.20 6.31 18.11
N THR A 37 -4.90 6.25 18.37
CA THR A 37 -4.12 7.30 19.03
C THR A 37 -2.73 7.32 18.43
N GLY A 38 -2.09 8.48 18.44
CA GLY A 38 -0.76 8.70 17.88
C GLY A 38 -0.62 10.15 17.48
N ILE A 39 0.37 10.44 16.64
CA ILE A 39 0.47 11.72 15.94
C ILE A 39 0.12 11.53 14.47
N GLU A 40 -0.38 12.58 13.83
CA GLU A 40 -0.60 12.58 12.39
C GLU A 40 0.72 12.85 11.67
N GLY A 41 1.06 12.02 10.66
CA GLY A 41 2.32 12.15 9.94
C GLY A 41 2.30 11.50 8.57
N GLY A 42 2.79 12.22 7.56
CA GLY A 42 2.93 11.72 6.20
C GLY A 42 4.18 10.87 6.03
N CYS A 43 4.03 9.55 6.14
CA CYS A 43 5.14 8.59 6.00
C CYS A 43 5.21 7.91 4.63
N GLY A 44 4.28 8.21 3.71
CA GLY A 44 4.13 7.51 2.44
C GLY A 44 5.39 7.52 1.55
N SER A 45 6.21 8.57 1.62
CA SER A 45 7.45 8.69 0.83
C SER A 45 8.54 7.68 1.20
N PHE A 46 8.41 7.00 2.34
CA PHE A 46 9.40 6.02 2.82
C PHE A 46 9.00 4.56 2.54
N ILE A 47 7.78 4.33 2.02
CA ILE A 47 7.23 2.98 1.80
C ILE A 47 8.12 2.18 0.86
N ASP A 48 8.39 2.71 -0.33
CA ASP A 48 9.21 2.04 -1.34
C ASP A 48 10.59 1.72 -0.77
N THR A 49 11.23 2.68 -0.10
CA THR A 49 12.52 2.46 0.58
C THR A 49 12.45 1.33 1.62
N PHE A 50 11.41 1.27 2.45
CA PHE A 50 11.25 0.20 3.44
C PHE A 50 11.02 -1.17 2.80
N CYS A 51 10.14 -1.25 1.80
CA CYS A 51 9.74 -2.49 1.14
C CYS A 51 10.79 -3.02 0.14
N GLU A 52 11.56 -2.13 -0.50
CA GLU A 52 12.55 -2.45 -1.55
C GLU A 52 14.01 -2.43 -1.07
N THR A 53 14.34 -1.71 0.01
CA THR A 53 15.76 -1.50 0.39
C THR A 53 16.09 -1.83 1.85
N GLY A 54 15.15 -2.41 2.60
CA GLY A 54 15.30 -2.63 4.04
C GLY A 54 14.91 -4.03 4.54
N SER A 55 14.33 -4.02 5.74
CA SER A 55 14.01 -5.19 6.55
C SER A 55 12.95 -6.11 5.94
N ALA A 56 12.12 -5.62 5.01
CA ALA A 56 11.11 -6.43 4.31
C ALA A 56 11.73 -7.51 3.40
N ILE A 57 12.94 -7.30 2.87
CA ILE A 57 13.60 -8.28 1.98
C ILE A 57 14.48 -9.25 2.78
N SER A 58 14.78 -8.92 4.04
CA SER A 58 15.56 -9.80 4.91
C SER A 58 14.72 -11.01 5.33
N VAL A 59 15.38 -12.15 5.48
CA VAL A 59 14.75 -13.35 6.05
C VAL A 59 14.37 -13.04 7.49
N VAL A 60 13.08 -12.94 7.78
CA VAL A 60 12.55 -12.66 9.12
C VAL A 60 12.21 -13.99 9.78
N ALA A 61 12.74 -14.24 10.98
CA ALA A 61 12.44 -15.45 11.72
C ALA A 61 10.95 -15.49 12.15
N PRO A 62 10.37 -16.68 12.39
CA PRO A 62 9.03 -16.81 12.94
C PRO A 62 8.83 -15.95 14.18
N GLN A 63 7.73 -15.19 14.23
CA GLN A 63 7.40 -14.30 15.36
C GLN A 63 8.48 -13.24 15.64
N ASP A 64 9.26 -12.89 14.63
CA ASP A 64 10.24 -11.81 14.70
C ASP A 64 9.82 -10.63 13.80
N THR A 65 10.44 -9.48 14.05
CA THR A 65 10.17 -8.23 13.35
C THR A 65 11.41 -7.74 12.63
N ALA A 66 11.18 -7.21 11.44
CA ALA A 66 12.17 -6.46 10.70
C ALA A 66 11.63 -5.02 10.59
N SER A 67 12.36 -4.06 11.16
CA SER A 67 11.88 -2.68 11.36
C SER A 67 12.91 -1.64 10.94
N HIS A 68 12.44 -0.50 10.46
CA HIS A 68 13.26 0.69 10.21
C HIS A 68 12.53 1.96 10.65
N CYS A 69 13.32 2.92 11.09
CA CYS A 69 12.88 4.26 11.44
C CYS A 69 13.40 5.24 10.38
N PHE A 70 12.54 6.11 9.87
CA PHE A 70 12.91 7.20 8.96
C PHE A 70 12.55 8.55 9.57
N ASN A 71 13.51 9.48 9.64
CA ASN A 71 13.18 10.84 10.08
C ASN A 71 12.36 11.54 9.01
N ALA A 72 11.29 12.25 9.40
CA ALA A 72 10.59 13.17 8.53
C ALA A 72 11.27 14.56 8.64
N PRO A 73 12.15 14.94 7.68
CA PRO A 73 13.05 16.07 7.87
C PRO A 73 12.28 17.38 8.05
N GLY A 74 12.61 18.13 9.10
CA GLY A 74 12.01 19.45 9.37
C GLY A 74 10.59 19.42 9.92
N LEU A 75 10.02 18.25 10.21
CA LEU A 75 8.64 18.11 10.72
C LEU A 75 8.57 17.69 12.20
N GLY A 76 9.71 17.33 12.82
CA GLY A 76 9.78 17.00 14.24
C GLY A 76 9.18 15.64 14.62
N PHE A 77 8.97 14.77 13.63
CA PHE A 77 8.51 13.40 13.81
C PHE A 77 9.35 12.43 12.97
N HIS A 78 9.17 11.14 13.24
CA HIS A 78 9.74 10.03 12.47
C HIS A 78 8.67 8.99 12.14
N CYS A 79 9.00 8.09 11.23
CA CYS A 79 8.14 7.03 10.76
C CYS A 79 8.76 5.68 11.09
N ASP A 80 8.12 4.91 11.95
CA ASP A 80 8.49 3.53 12.23
C ASP A 80 7.73 2.58 11.32
N PHE A 81 8.48 1.81 10.55
CA PHE A 81 7.96 0.77 9.70
C PHE A 81 8.34 -0.59 10.28
N THR A 82 7.41 -1.53 10.26
CA THR A 82 7.66 -2.90 10.72
C THR A 82 7.03 -3.91 9.77
N SER A 83 7.76 -4.99 9.54
CA SER A 83 7.26 -6.24 8.96
C SER A 83 7.40 -7.33 10.01
N PHE A 84 6.28 -7.93 10.41
CA PHE A 84 6.23 -8.96 11.43
C PHE A 84 5.88 -10.29 10.80
N ASN A 85 6.75 -11.29 10.95
CA ASN A 85 6.49 -12.63 10.44
C ASN A 85 5.50 -13.36 11.37
N ILE A 86 4.25 -13.46 10.92
CA ILE A 86 3.17 -14.10 11.70
C ILE A 86 3.17 -15.63 11.59
N VAL A 87 3.99 -16.24 10.72
CA VAL A 87 4.04 -17.70 10.61
C VAL A 87 4.91 -18.31 11.70
N GLY A 88 4.50 -19.47 12.22
CA GLY A 88 5.06 -20.02 13.47
C GLY A 88 6.32 -20.87 13.33
N SER A 89 6.75 -21.26 12.13
CA SER A 89 7.85 -22.24 11.97
C SER A 89 8.79 -21.99 10.81
N THR A 90 8.56 -20.99 9.97
CA THR A 90 9.39 -20.74 8.78
C THR A 90 9.92 -19.32 8.75
N SER A 91 11.25 -19.20 8.67
CA SER A 91 11.88 -17.91 8.34
C SER A 91 11.70 -17.65 6.85
N VAL A 92 11.13 -16.51 6.51
CA VAL A 92 10.77 -16.15 5.13
C VAL A 92 11.07 -14.68 4.90
N ASN A 93 11.25 -14.30 3.63
CA ASN A 93 11.26 -12.89 3.24
C ASN A 93 9.82 -12.38 3.20
N SER A 94 9.63 -11.10 3.50
CA SER A 94 8.37 -10.45 3.20
C SER A 94 8.24 -10.25 1.69
N ASP A 95 7.00 -10.32 1.21
CA ASP A 95 6.67 -10.00 -0.18
C ASP A 95 6.60 -8.47 -0.35
N THR A 96 7.46 -7.94 -1.22
CA THR A 96 7.60 -6.49 -1.48
C THR A 96 6.29 -5.87 -1.98
N ALA A 97 5.61 -6.51 -2.93
CA ALA A 97 4.36 -5.98 -3.47
C ALA A 97 3.26 -5.93 -2.40
N ASN A 98 3.18 -6.97 -1.56
CA ASN A 98 2.22 -7.00 -0.46
C ASN A 98 2.55 -5.94 0.62
N CYS A 99 3.84 -5.70 0.89
CA CYS A 99 4.31 -4.64 1.77
C CYS A 99 3.84 -3.27 1.27
N GLU A 100 4.10 -2.95 0.01
CA GLU A 100 3.74 -1.67 -0.60
C GLU A 100 2.23 -1.45 -0.63
N ILE A 101 1.45 -2.46 -1.03
CA ILE A 101 -0.01 -2.35 -1.10
C ILE A 101 -0.60 -2.07 0.30
N VAL A 102 -0.18 -2.83 1.31
CA VAL A 102 -0.73 -2.68 2.66
C VAL A 102 -0.31 -1.33 3.28
N LEU A 103 0.97 -0.98 3.17
CA LEU A 103 1.48 0.26 3.75
C LEU A 103 0.97 1.49 3.00
N GLY A 104 0.78 1.40 1.69
CA GLY A 104 0.16 2.44 0.88
C GLY A 104 -1.28 2.72 1.32
N ALA A 105 -2.07 1.66 1.50
CA ALA A 105 -3.43 1.80 2.03
C ALA A 105 -3.46 2.40 3.45
N ILE A 106 -2.53 1.99 4.34
CA ILE A 106 -2.41 2.59 5.67
C ILE A 106 -2.07 4.08 5.58
N ALA A 107 -1.10 4.46 4.73
CA ALA A 107 -0.71 5.86 4.59
C ALA A 107 -1.81 6.75 4.00
N GLU A 108 -2.69 6.19 3.17
CA GLU A 108 -3.84 6.90 2.60
C GLU A 108 -5.00 7.04 3.61
N ASP A 109 -5.36 5.94 4.30
CA ASP A 109 -6.57 5.87 5.10
C ASP A 109 -6.37 6.17 6.60
N CYS A 110 -5.13 6.05 7.09
CA CYS A 110 -4.81 6.13 8.51
C CYS A 110 -3.80 7.25 8.80
N PRO A 111 -4.25 8.49 9.12
CA PRO A 111 -3.35 9.63 9.31
C PRO A 111 -2.38 9.46 10.49
N MET A 112 -2.78 8.69 11.50
CA MET A 112 -1.95 8.31 12.66
C MET A 112 -1.23 6.96 12.48
N GLY A 113 -1.18 6.44 11.26
CA GLY A 113 -0.65 5.11 10.99
C GLY A 113 -1.59 3.97 11.38
N GLY A 114 -1.09 2.76 11.20
CA GLY A 114 -1.88 1.55 11.36
C GLY A 114 -1.10 0.29 11.02
N ARG A 115 -1.85 -0.80 10.90
CA ARG A 115 -1.31 -2.12 10.56
C ARG A 115 -2.24 -2.88 9.63
N GLY A 116 -1.70 -3.83 8.88
CA GLY A 116 -2.49 -4.65 7.98
C GLY A 116 -1.76 -5.89 7.47
N SER A 117 -2.49 -6.73 6.76
CA SER A 117 -1.97 -7.95 6.16
C SER A 117 -2.91 -8.46 5.08
N PHE A 118 -2.38 -9.26 4.16
CA PHE A 118 -3.19 -10.08 3.27
C PHE A 118 -3.81 -11.27 4.02
N VAL A 119 -5.01 -11.67 3.63
CA VAL A 119 -5.66 -12.88 4.14
C VAL A 119 -4.82 -14.09 3.73
N GLY A 120 -4.33 -14.85 4.72
CA GLY A 120 -3.41 -15.97 4.48
C GLY A 120 -1.98 -15.55 4.14
N GLY A 121 -1.65 -14.25 4.21
CA GLY A 121 -0.30 -13.74 4.09
C GLY A 121 0.59 -14.17 5.27
N ALA A 122 1.90 -14.21 5.05
CA ALA A 122 2.87 -14.59 6.08
C ALA A 122 3.30 -13.42 6.98
N PHE A 123 2.95 -12.18 6.60
CA PHE A 123 3.40 -10.97 7.28
C PHE A 123 2.24 -10.05 7.65
N GLN A 124 2.42 -9.39 8.79
CA GLN A 124 1.71 -8.16 9.15
C GLN A 124 2.67 -6.98 8.96
N PHE A 125 2.18 -5.93 8.34
CA PHE A 125 2.90 -4.68 8.15
C PHE A 125 2.32 -3.60 9.03
N SER A 126 3.17 -2.69 9.52
CA SER A 126 2.72 -1.48 10.19
C SER A 126 3.57 -0.27 9.82
N LEU A 127 2.92 0.88 9.90
CA LEU A 127 3.50 2.21 9.75
C LEU A 127 2.98 3.05 10.91
N ASP A 128 3.88 3.66 11.66
CA ASP A 128 3.57 4.42 12.87
C ASP A 128 4.36 5.74 12.88
N PRO A 129 3.71 6.90 12.67
CA PRO A 129 4.33 8.19 12.87
C PRO A 129 4.47 8.47 14.38
N ASN A 130 5.69 8.76 14.84
CA ASN A 130 6.01 8.98 16.26
C ASN A 130 6.75 10.31 16.48
N GLU A 131 6.56 10.94 17.65
CA GLU A 131 7.21 12.20 17.99
C GLU A 131 8.74 12.05 18.08
N GLY A 132 9.46 13.10 17.67
CA GLY A 132 10.91 13.16 17.77
C GLY A 132 11.61 12.50 16.58
N ALA A 133 12.88 12.14 16.79
CA ALA A 133 13.76 11.64 15.73
C ALA A 133 14.19 10.20 16.00
N CYS A 134 14.50 9.47 14.92
CA CYS A 134 15.16 8.18 14.97
C CYS A 134 16.48 8.27 15.73
N ALA A 135 16.72 7.34 16.64
CA ALA A 135 18.04 7.16 17.24
C ALA A 135 19.11 6.76 16.21
N SER A 136 18.70 6.19 15.08
CA SER A 136 19.55 5.76 13.97
C SER A 136 18.74 5.85 12.67
N ASP A 137 19.09 6.79 11.79
CA ASP A 137 18.39 6.99 10.52
C ASP A 137 19.26 6.53 9.34
N PRO A 138 18.86 5.48 8.61
CA PRO A 138 19.62 4.98 7.46
C PRO A 138 19.70 5.99 6.30
N GLY A 139 18.86 7.03 6.28
CA GLY A 139 18.87 8.10 5.27
C GLY A 139 19.78 9.30 5.57
N SER A 140 20.41 9.35 6.76
CA SER A 140 21.18 10.52 7.22
C SER A 140 22.64 10.60 6.73
N ASN A 141 23.12 9.62 5.96
CA ASN A 141 24.48 9.58 5.40
C ASN A 141 24.48 9.75 3.87
N GLN A 142 23.93 10.86 3.38
CA GLN A 142 24.19 11.33 2.02
C GLN A 142 24.68 12.79 2.07
N ASP A 143 25.92 12.95 2.52
CA ASP A 143 26.78 14.10 2.17
C ASP A 143 27.89 13.61 1.22
#